data_AF-C4J628-F1
#
_entry.id   AF-C4J628-F1
#
_cell.length_a   1.000
_cell.length_b   1.000
_cell.length_c   1.000
_cell.angle_alpha   90.00
_cell.angle_beta   90.00
_cell.angle_gamma   90.00
#
_symmetry.space_group_name_H-M   'P 1'
#
loop_
_entity.id
_entity.type
_entity.pdbx_description
1 polymer ?
#
loop_
_entity_poly.entity_id
_entity_poly.type
_entity_poly.pdbx_seq_one_letter_code
_entity_poly.pdbx_strand_id
1 'polypeptide(L)'
;MRRRCAGVAMVVPLDLAITPMRVLQDPLVGPRCRALLEDGVVDDRLLVMLFLMAERRRPGSLWKPYLDMLPSTFGSSLWFTEEELAELEGTTLHRATLIQRKSLQSSFDEKVKGLVEELLHVDESASSVEVLFEDFLWANSIFWTRALNIPLPHSYVFLGSCGDQQARADNDAHQEIDITAKDCSADENSKPSNTESIWG
;
A
#
# COMPACT_ATOMS: atom_id res chain seq x y z
N MET A 1 5.05 -30.41 12.36
CA MET A 1 6.34 -30.46 11.62
C MET A 1 6.17 -29.80 10.26
N ARG A 2 6.72 -28.61 10.01
CA ARG A 2 6.72 -28.00 8.66
C ARG A 2 7.65 -28.83 7.76
N ARG A 3 7.13 -29.38 6.65
CA ARG A 3 7.95 -30.05 5.63
C ARG A 3 8.93 -29.01 5.07
N ARG A 4 10.23 -29.26 5.14
CA ARG A 4 11.21 -28.45 4.41
C ARG A 4 11.13 -28.84 2.95
N CYS A 5 10.73 -27.91 2.09
CA CYS A 5 10.87 -28.08 0.65
C CYS A 5 12.37 -28.12 0.32
N ALA A 6 12.84 -29.19 -0.33
CA ALA A 6 14.24 -29.30 -0.73
C ALA A 6 14.60 -28.14 -1.67
N GLY A 7 15.74 -27.48 -1.41
CA GLY A 7 16.22 -26.36 -2.24
C GLY A 7 15.72 -24.96 -1.86
N VAL A 8 14.91 -24.80 -0.81
CA VAL A 8 14.47 -23.47 -0.35
C VAL A 8 15.48 -22.89 0.63
N ALA A 9 16.12 -21.78 0.25
CA ALA A 9 17.11 -21.07 1.08
C ALA A 9 16.46 -20.16 2.14
N MET A 10 15.35 -19.49 1.80
CA MET A 10 14.66 -18.55 2.67
C MET A 10 13.15 -18.57 2.40
N VAL A 11 12.36 -18.40 3.46
CA VAL A 11 10.92 -18.12 3.38
C VAL A 11 10.67 -16.85 4.18
N VAL A 12 10.08 -15.85 3.53
CA VAL A 12 9.66 -14.61 4.18
C VAL A 12 8.13 -14.57 4.22
N PRO A 13 7.53 -14.63 5.41
CA PRO A 13 6.10 -14.45 5.58
C PRO A 13 5.63 -13.07 5.05
N LEU A 14 4.50 -13.01 4.35
CA LEU A 14 4.02 -11.77 3.73
C LEU A 14 3.64 -10.69 4.75
N ASP A 15 3.24 -11.08 5.95
CA ASP A 15 3.02 -10.22 7.13
C ASP A 15 4.24 -9.40 7.54
N LEU A 16 5.45 -9.80 7.11
CA LEU A 16 6.69 -9.03 7.26
C LEU A 16 7.02 -8.16 6.05
N ALA A 17 6.14 -8.06 5.05
CA ALA A 17 6.31 -7.15 3.92
C ALA A 17 5.51 -5.86 4.15
N ILE A 18 6.16 -4.71 3.91
CA ILE A 18 5.47 -3.42 3.85
C ILE A 18 4.78 -3.34 2.50
N THR A 19 3.45 -3.45 2.50
CA THR A 19 2.60 -3.37 1.31
C THR A 19 1.52 -2.31 1.54
N PRO A 20 0.93 -1.72 0.48
CA PRO A 20 -0.19 -0.79 0.64
C PRO A 20 -1.28 -1.35 1.55
N MET A 21 -1.67 -2.60 1.34
CA MET A 21 -2.68 -3.26 2.18
C MET A 21 -2.28 -3.36 3.66
N ARG A 22 -1.01 -3.66 3.96
CA ARG A 22 -0.52 -3.69 5.35
C ARG A 22 -0.52 -2.30 5.99
N VAL A 23 -0.23 -1.25 5.22
CA VAL A 23 -0.36 0.13 5.70
C VAL A 23 -1.82 0.46 6.04
N LEU A 24 -2.78 0.08 5.18
CA LEU A 24 -4.21 0.31 5.40
C LEU A 24 -4.81 -0.49 6.57
N GLN A 25 -4.16 -1.58 6.95
CA GLN A 25 -4.52 -2.43 8.10
C GLN A 25 -3.84 -1.98 9.40
N ASP A 26 -2.91 -1.02 9.34
CA ASP A 26 -2.25 -0.53 10.53
C ASP A 26 -3.27 0.13 11.48
N PRO A 27 -3.34 -0.25 12.77
CA PRO A 27 -4.34 0.29 13.68
C PRO A 27 -4.23 1.80 13.91
N LEU A 28 -3.02 2.36 13.82
CA LEU A 28 -2.77 3.77 14.11
C LEU A 28 -2.96 4.61 12.85
N VAL A 29 -2.23 4.29 11.77
CA VAL A 29 -2.22 5.14 10.57
C VAL A 29 -3.21 4.68 9.50
N GLY A 30 -3.68 3.43 9.56
CA GLY A 30 -4.52 2.80 8.55
C GLY A 30 -5.82 3.56 8.23
N PRO A 31 -6.61 4.03 9.21
CA PRO A 31 -7.83 4.79 8.93
C PRO A 31 -7.57 6.07 8.13
N ARG A 32 -6.53 6.84 8.50
CA ARG A 32 -6.17 8.08 7.81
C ARG A 32 -5.61 7.80 6.42
N CYS A 33 -4.70 6.84 6.32
CA CYS A 33 -4.14 6.36 5.06
C CYS A 33 -5.21 5.87 4.07
N ARG A 34 -6.26 5.20 4.57
CA ARG A 34 -7.38 4.73 3.77
C ARG A 34 -8.17 5.89 3.17
N ALA A 35 -8.53 6.88 3.99
CA ALA A 35 -9.22 8.07 3.50
C ALA A 35 -8.39 8.78 2.41
N LEU A 36 -7.08 8.96 2.63
CA LEU A 36 -6.20 9.58 1.64
C LEU A 36 -6.11 8.80 0.32
N LEU A 37 -6.16 7.47 0.37
CA LEU A 37 -6.13 6.63 -0.82
C LEU A 37 -7.48 6.65 -1.56
N GLU A 38 -8.59 6.56 -0.83
CA GLU A 38 -9.96 6.58 -1.38
C GLU A 38 -10.29 7.94 -2.01
N ASP A 39 -9.84 9.04 -1.40
CA ASP A 39 -9.98 10.40 -1.93
C ASP A 39 -9.05 10.66 -3.14
N GLY A 40 -8.21 9.69 -3.53
CA GLY A 40 -7.22 9.83 -4.59
C GLY A 40 -6.11 10.83 -4.27
N VAL A 41 -6.00 11.25 -3.00
CA VAL A 41 -4.94 12.14 -2.54
C VAL A 41 -3.62 11.42 -2.69
N VAL A 42 -3.47 10.17 -2.23
CA VAL A 42 -2.22 9.40 -2.37
C VAL A 42 -2.41 8.19 -3.28
N ASP A 43 -1.36 7.80 -4.01
CA ASP A 43 -1.30 6.50 -4.71
C ASP A 43 -0.61 5.45 -3.80
N ASP A 44 -0.67 4.18 -4.18
CA ASP A 44 -0.04 3.07 -3.43
C ASP A 44 1.44 3.31 -3.13
N ARG A 45 2.15 3.91 -4.09
CA ARG A 45 3.58 4.22 -3.98
C ARG A 45 3.81 5.25 -2.89
N LEU A 46 3.12 6.38 -2.97
CA LEU A 46 3.27 7.46 -2.00
C LEU A 46 2.79 7.01 -0.64
N LEU A 47 1.75 6.20 -0.57
CA LEU A 47 1.27 5.59 0.68
C LEU A 47 2.36 4.78 1.39
N VAL A 48 3.10 3.93 0.65
CA VAL A 48 4.23 3.18 1.21
C VAL A 48 5.37 4.11 1.63
N MET A 49 5.67 5.14 0.85
CA MET A 49 6.71 6.12 1.21
C MET A 49 6.36 6.89 2.50
N LEU A 50 5.12 7.36 2.64
CA LEU A 50 4.61 8.02 3.84
C LEU A 50 4.74 7.12 5.07
N PHE A 51 4.35 5.84 4.92
CA PHE A 51 4.48 4.85 5.99
C PHE A 51 5.93 4.62 6.42
N LEU A 52 6.85 4.48 5.45
CA LEU A 52 8.28 4.35 5.74
C LEU A 52 8.83 5.55 6.52
N MET A 53 8.44 6.77 6.14
CA MET A 53 8.85 7.99 6.84
C MET A 53 8.31 8.02 8.27
N ALA A 54 7.02 7.73 8.45
CA ALA A 54 6.39 7.73 9.76
C ALA A 54 7.00 6.67 10.69
N GLU A 55 7.11 5.42 10.23
CA GLU A 55 7.68 4.32 11.03
C GLU A 55 9.14 4.54 11.40
N ARG A 56 9.94 5.15 10.51
CA ARG A 56 11.35 5.46 10.80
C ARG A 56 11.50 6.44 11.96
N ARG A 57 10.54 7.35 12.12
CA ARG A 57 10.54 8.37 13.19
C ARG A 57 9.82 7.90 14.46
N ARG A 58 9.06 6.81 14.40
CA ARG A 58 8.28 6.27 15.52
C ARG A 58 9.16 5.42 16.46
N PRO A 59 9.33 5.82 17.74
CA PRO A 59 10.17 5.07 18.69
C PRO A 59 9.70 3.63 18.93
N GLY A 60 8.39 3.41 18.95
CA GLY A 60 7.75 2.10 19.16
C GLY A 60 7.50 1.28 17.89
N SER A 61 8.13 1.63 16.76
CA SER A 61 7.92 0.96 15.48
C SER A 61 8.27 -0.54 15.55
N LEU A 62 7.31 -1.40 15.16
CA LEU A 62 7.56 -2.84 14.95
C LEU A 62 8.48 -3.09 13.74
N TRP A 63 8.57 -2.13 12.82
CA TRP A 63 9.40 -2.18 11.63
C TRP A 63 10.84 -1.74 11.90
N LYS A 64 11.14 -1.22 13.09
CA LYS A 64 12.47 -0.73 13.44
C LYS A 64 13.63 -1.69 13.11
N PRO A 65 13.56 -3.02 13.37
CA PRO A 65 14.64 -3.93 12.98
C PRO A 65 14.89 -3.97 11.48
N TYR A 66 13.83 -3.89 10.66
CA TYR A 66 13.97 -3.82 9.20
C TYR A 66 14.53 -2.46 8.76
N LEU A 67 14.01 -1.37 9.32
CA LEU A 67 14.40 -0.01 8.98
C LEU A 67 15.86 0.30 9.36
N ASP A 68 16.35 -0.22 10.48
CA ASP A 68 17.73 -0.05 10.94
C ASP A 68 18.74 -0.79 10.03
N MET A 69 18.29 -1.77 9.23
CA MET A 69 19.12 -2.45 8.22
C MET A 69 19.14 -1.74 6.86
N LEU A 70 18.26 -0.75 6.64
CA LEU A 70 18.19 -0.04 5.37
C LEU A 70 19.35 0.95 5.22
N PRO A 71 19.83 1.18 3.99
CA PRO A 71 20.88 2.16 3.74
C PRO A 71 20.40 3.56 4.11
N SER A 72 21.32 4.38 4.61
CA SER A 72 21.10 5.80 4.87
C SER A 72 21.43 6.68 3.67
N THR A 73 22.27 6.21 2.74
CA THR A 73 22.73 6.95 1.56
C THR A 73 22.63 6.10 0.30
N PHE A 74 22.61 6.76 -0.87
CA PHE A 74 22.43 6.11 -2.17
C PHE A 74 23.34 6.72 -3.22
N GLY A 75 23.75 5.94 -4.22
CA GLY A 75 24.57 6.40 -5.34
C GLY A 75 23.79 7.03 -6.50
N SER A 76 22.53 7.42 -6.29
CA SER A 76 21.72 8.10 -7.32
C SER A 76 22.13 9.56 -7.41
N SER A 77 22.09 10.16 -8.61
CA SER A 77 22.36 11.60 -8.80
C SER A 77 21.43 12.50 -7.98
N LEU A 78 20.29 12.00 -7.53
CA LEU A 78 19.41 12.68 -6.58
C LEU A 78 20.09 13.01 -5.25
N TRP A 79 21.10 12.23 -4.84
CA TRP A 79 21.84 12.35 -3.59
C TRP A 79 23.18 13.09 -3.73
N PHE A 80 23.53 13.51 -4.94
CA PHE A 80 24.80 14.19 -5.18
C PHE A 80 24.86 15.54 -4.47
N THR A 81 26.04 15.91 -3.99
CA THR A 81 26.27 17.29 -3.53
C THR A 81 26.20 18.27 -4.70
N GLU A 82 26.17 19.56 -4.41
CA GLU A 82 26.17 20.58 -5.46
C GLU A 82 27.48 20.55 -6.27
N GLU A 83 28.60 20.20 -5.65
CA GLU A 83 29.88 20.00 -6.33
C GLU A 83 29.82 18.79 -7.27
N GLU A 84 29.33 17.64 -6.80
CA GLU A 84 29.17 16.44 -7.64
C GLU A 84 28.17 16.66 -8.78
N LEU A 85 27.14 17.48 -8.55
CA LEU A 85 26.17 17.82 -9.57
C LEU A 85 26.74 18.80 -10.61
N ALA A 86 27.62 19.72 -10.20
CA ALA A 86 28.33 20.63 -11.10
C ALA A 86 29.22 19.87 -12.10
N GLU A 87 29.83 18.76 -11.69
CA GLU A 87 30.59 17.88 -12.59
C GLU A 87 29.73 17.26 -13.70
N LEU A 88 28.42 17.18 -13.49
CA LEU A 88 27.47 16.69 -14.50
C LEU A 88 26.94 17.81 -15.41
N GLU A 89 27.31 19.07 -15.20
CA GLU A 89 26.76 20.20 -15.94
C GLU A 89 26.88 20.01 -17.46
N GLY A 90 25.84 20.41 -18.19
CA GLY A 90 25.74 20.21 -19.64
C GLY A 90 25.29 18.81 -20.07
N THR A 91 25.26 17.81 -19.19
CA THR A 91 24.74 16.47 -19.52
C THR A 91 23.22 16.40 -19.48
N THR A 92 22.65 15.38 -20.13
CA THR A 92 21.22 15.04 -20.01
C THR A 92 20.87 14.59 -18.59
N LEU A 93 21.79 13.90 -17.90
CA LEU A 93 21.61 13.44 -16.53
C LEU A 93 21.47 14.60 -15.55
N HIS A 94 22.28 15.65 -15.68
CA HIS A 94 22.18 16.86 -14.86
C HIS A 94 20.80 17.50 -14.96
N ARG A 95 20.33 17.73 -16.20
CA ARG A 95 19.00 18.30 -16.44
C ARG A 95 17.88 17.43 -15.88
N ALA A 96 17.94 16.12 -16.09
CA ALA A 96 16.96 15.18 -15.56
C ALA A 96 16.94 15.18 -14.02
N THR A 97 18.12 15.21 -13.40
CA THR A 97 18.28 15.23 -11.95
C THR A 97 17.67 16.51 -11.35
N LEU A 98 17.94 17.68 -11.93
CA LEU A 98 17.37 18.95 -11.47
C LEU A 98 15.84 18.98 -11.56
N ILE A 99 15.28 18.51 -12.69
CA ILE A 99 13.83 18.42 -12.87
C ILE A 99 13.22 17.49 -11.80
N GLN A 100 13.84 16.33 -11.58
CA GLN A 100 13.35 15.36 -10.62
C GLN A 100 13.46 15.88 -9.17
N ARG A 101 14.59 16.48 -8.77
CA ARG A 101 14.75 17.10 -7.44
C ARG A 101 13.69 18.18 -7.21
N LYS A 102 13.49 19.07 -8.19
CA LYS A 102 12.48 20.13 -8.08
C LYS A 102 11.07 19.57 -7.94
N SER A 103 10.72 18.54 -8.71
CA SER A 103 9.42 17.87 -8.62
C SER A 103 9.21 17.18 -7.26
N LEU A 104 10.24 16.52 -6.74
CA LEU A 104 10.19 15.89 -5.41
C LEU A 104 10.06 16.94 -4.31
N GLN A 105 10.81 18.03 -4.40
CA GLN A 105 10.77 19.14 -3.43
C GLN A 105 9.39 19.79 -3.38
N SER A 106 8.81 20.14 -4.54
CA SER A 106 7.45 20.70 -4.61
C SER A 106 6.41 19.72 -4.06
N SER A 107 6.47 18.43 -4.42
CA SER A 107 5.59 17.42 -3.84
C SER A 107 5.76 17.30 -2.32
N PHE A 108 6.98 17.50 -1.80
CA PHE A 108 7.26 17.43 -0.38
C PHE A 108 6.61 18.58 0.37
N ASP A 109 6.89 19.81 -0.09
CA ASP A 109 6.44 21.05 0.55
C ASP A 109 4.91 21.21 0.48
N GLU A 110 4.29 20.84 -0.64
CA GLU A 110 2.86 21.02 -0.86
C GLU A 110 2.00 19.98 -0.12
N LYS A 111 2.56 18.80 0.18
CA LYS A 111 1.75 17.65 0.58
C LYS A 111 2.41 16.69 1.55
N VAL A 112 3.57 16.13 1.19
CA VAL A 112 4.15 15.01 1.97
C VAL A 112 4.46 15.43 3.39
N LYS A 113 5.04 16.63 3.59
CA LYS A 113 5.42 17.12 4.92
C LYS A 113 4.22 17.11 5.87
N GLY A 114 3.13 17.76 5.50
CA GLY A 114 1.92 17.84 6.33
C GLY A 114 1.28 16.47 6.58
N LEU A 115 1.27 15.58 5.59
CA LEU A 115 0.74 14.22 5.77
C LEU A 115 1.57 13.39 6.75
N VAL A 116 2.90 13.41 6.65
CA VAL A 116 3.75 12.66 7.58
C VAL A 116 3.66 13.23 8.98
N GLU A 117 3.65 14.56 9.12
CA GLU A 117 3.44 15.21 10.41
C GLU A 117 2.10 14.76 11.02
N GLU A 118 1.01 14.76 10.26
CA GLU A 118 -0.28 14.25 10.73
C GLU A 118 -0.20 12.80 11.21
N LEU A 119 0.45 11.91 10.45
CA LEU A 119 0.60 10.49 10.82
C LEU A 119 1.48 10.26 12.06
N LEU A 120 2.40 11.19 12.35
CA LEU A 120 3.23 11.14 13.55
C LEU A 120 2.45 11.58 14.79
N HIS A 121 1.60 12.60 14.69
CA HIS A 121 0.81 13.12 15.82
C HIS A 121 -0.30 12.17 16.31
N VAL A 122 -0.59 11.08 15.57
CA VAL A 122 -1.53 10.04 16.02
C VAL A 122 -1.03 9.33 17.29
N ASP A 123 0.28 9.32 17.53
CA ASP A 123 0.88 8.79 18.75
C ASP A 123 1.35 9.97 19.63
N GLU A 124 0.73 10.18 20.79
CA GLU A 124 1.14 11.22 21.77
C GLU A 124 2.61 11.07 22.20
N SER A 125 3.22 9.90 21.94
CA SER A 125 4.62 9.57 22.22
C SER A 125 5.59 10.02 21.12
N ALA A 126 5.08 10.38 19.93
CA ALA A 126 5.92 10.81 18.83
C ALA A 126 6.46 12.22 19.13
N SER A 127 7.74 12.25 19.49
CA SER A 127 8.54 13.47 19.66
C SER A 127 8.30 14.44 18.50
N SER A 128 8.30 15.73 18.82
CA SER A 128 8.23 16.90 17.92
C SER A 128 9.42 16.97 16.93
N VAL A 129 9.65 15.89 16.20
CA VAL A 129 10.74 15.73 15.26
C VAL A 129 10.27 16.28 13.93
N GLU A 130 10.94 17.34 13.49
CA GLU A 130 10.67 17.96 12.21
C GLU A 130 10.88 16.96 11.07
N VAL A 131 9.90 16.87 10.17
CA VAL A 131 9.99 16.08 8.94
C VAL A 131 10.78 16.89 7.91
N LEU A 132 11.88 16.32 7.41
CA LEU A 132 12.79 16.98 6.48
C LEU A 132 12.65 16.41 5.06
N PHE A 133 13.05 17.19 4.06
CA PHE A 133 13.05 16.72 2.67
C PHE A 133 13.92 15.47 2.47
N GLU A 134 15.03 15.37 3.21
CA GLU A 134 15.91 14.21 3.19
C GLU A 134 15.19 12.91 3.60
N ASP A 135 14.20 12.97 4.49
CA ASP A 135 13.38 11.80 4.85
C ASP A 135 12.55 11.31 3.65
N PHE A 136 12.01 12.25 2.89
CA PHE A 136 11.22 11.92 1.70
C PHE A 136 12.13 11.40 0.58
N LEU A 137 13.29 12.02 0.39
CA LEU A 137 14.29 11.55 -0.55
C LEU A 137 14.75 10.12 -0.21
N TRP A 138 14.97 9.84 1.07
CA TRP A 138 15.27 8.51 1.61
C TRP A 138 14.16 7.51 1.30
N ALA A 139 12.90 7.82 1.64
CA ALA A 139 11.78 6.92 1.38
C ALA A 139 11.59 6.66 -0.11
N ASN A 140 11.75 7.69 -0.95
CA ASN A 140 11.71 7.55 -2.40
C ASN A 140 12.83 6.63 -2.92
N SER A 141 14.06 6.79 -2.44
CA SER A 141 15.18 5.94 -2.83
C SER A 141 15.04 4.50 -2.33
N ILE A 142 14.53 4.28 -1.12
CA ILE A 142 14.19 2.92 -0.65
C ILE A 142 13.17 2.26 -1.56
N PHE A 143 12.08 2.97 -1.88
CA PHE A 143 11.04 2.42 -2.74
C PHE A 143 11.61 2.01 -4.10
N TRP A 144 12.32 2.90 -4.80
CA TRP A 144 12.82 2.60 -6.15
C TRP A 144 13.93 1.55 -6.20
N THR A 145 14.65 1.33 -5.10
CA THR A 145 15.76 0.37 -5.08
C THR A 145 15.38 -0.98 -4.47
N ARG A 146 14.29 -1.07 -3.70
CA ARG A 146 13.93 -2.27 -2.93
C ARG A 146 12.48 -2.73 -3.05
N ALA A 147 11.59 -1.94 -3.65
CA ALA A 147 10.21 -2.39 -3.87
C ALA A 147 10.18 -3.57 -4.83
N LEU A 148 9.31 -4.54 -4.53
CA LEU A 148 9.07 -5.71 -5.36
C LEU A 148 7.61 -5.76 -5.77
N ASN A 149 7.36 -6.06 -7.03
CA ASN A 149 6.02 -6.38 -7.51
C ASN A 149 5.76 -7.88 -7.30
N ILE A 150 5.09 -8.21 -6.21
CA ILE A 150 4.78 -9.60 -5.84
C ILE A 150 3.29 -9.83 -6.07
N PRO A 151 2.89 -10.87 -6.83
CA PRO A 151 1.49 -11.25 -6.92
C PRO A 151 1.01 -11.74 -5.55
N LEU A 152 0.06 -11.00 -4.96
CA LEU A 152 -0.51 -11.35 -3.66
C LEU A 152 -1.80 -12.17 -3.84
N PRO A 153 -2.00 -13.24 -3.05
CA PRO A 153 -3.27 -13.94 -3.04
C PRO A 153 -4.42 -13.01 -2.66
N HIS A 154 -5.59 -13.18 -3.29
CA HIS A 154 -6.77 -12.36 -2.99
C HIS A 154 -7.15 -12.38 -1.50
N SER A 155 -7.00 -13.53 -0.82
CA SER A 155 -7.27 -13.66 0.63
C SER A 155 -6.32 -12.84 1.51
N TYR A 156 -5.14 -12.48 1.01
CA TYR A 156 -4.18 -11.65 1.73
C TYR A 156 -4.45 -10.16 1.50
N VAL A 157 -4.85 -9.80 0.28
CA VAL A 157 -5.24 -8.42 -0.07
C VAL A 157 -6.56 -8.06 0.61
N PHE A 158 -7.53 -8.97 0.58
CA PHE A 158 -8.83 -8.78 1.18
C PHE A 158 -8.96 -9.76 2.34
N LEU A 159 -8.50 -9.35 3.53
CA LEU A 159 -8.80 -10.06 4.79
C LEU A 159 -10.30 -9.92 5.07
N GLY A 160 -11.09 -10.74 4.36
CA GLY A 160 -12.49 -11.05 4.56
C GLY A 160 -13.44 -9.92 4.96
N SER A 161 -14.39 -9.62 4.07
CA SER A 161 -15.82 -9.61 4.47
C SER A 161 -16.32 -11.04 4.77
N CYS A 162 -15.48 -11.87 5.39
CA CYS A 162 -15.74 -13.27 5.73
C CYS A 162 -16.66 -13.39 6.96
N GLY A 163 -17.56 -12.42 7.11
CA GLY A 163 -18.72 -12.47 8.01
C GLY A 163 -20.03 -12.78 7.28
N ASP A 164 -20.09 -12.61 5.94
CA ASP A 164 -21.38 -12.64 5.23
C ASP A 164 -21.69 -13.94 4.48
N GLN A 165 -20.76 -14.90 4.44
CA GLN A 165 -21.01 -16.20 3.79
C GLN A 165 -21.48 -17.30 4.75
N GLN A 166 -21.28 -17.16 6.06
CA GLN A 166 -21.78 -18.14 7.02
C GLN A 166 -23.28 -17.95 7.33
N ALA A 167 -23.81 -16.74 7.20
CA ALA A 167 -25.23 -16.46 7.43
C ALA A 167 -26.17 -16.93 6.30
N ARG A 168 -25.64 -17.27 5.12
CA ARG A 168 -26.46 -17.75 3.99
C ARG A 168 -26.63 -19.26 3.98
N ALA A 169 -25.71 -20.02 4.57
CA ALA A 169 -25.80 -21.48 4.62
C ALA A 169 -26.75 -22.00 5.72
N ASP A 170 -26.98 -21.21 6.78
CA ASP A 170 -27.87 -21.60 7.88
C ASP A 170 -29.35 -21.29 7.60
N ASN A 171 -29.66 -20.44 6.60
CA ASN A 171 -31.05 -20.10 6.24
C ASN A 171 -31.68 -21.09 5.25
N ASP A 172 -30.89 -21.82 4.46
CA ASP A 172 -31.43 -22.82 3.51
C ASP A 172 -31.76 -24.17 4.19
N ALA A 173 -31.28 -24.41 5.41
CA ALA A 173 -31.57 -25.65 6.15
C ALA A 173 -32.90 -25.62 6.94
N HIS A 174 -33.59 -24.48 7.01
CA HIS A 174 -34.82 -24.31 7.78
C HIS A 174 -36.11 -24.20 6.95
N GLN A 175 -36.05 -24.37 5.63
CA GLN A 175 -37.22 -24.26 4.76
C GLN A 175 -37.42 -25.51 3.89
N GLU A 176 -37.24 -26.70 4.45
CA GLU A 176 -37.61 -27.95 3.79
C GLU A 176 -38.41 -28.87 4.74
N ILE A 177 -39.43 -28.32 5.40
CA ILE A 177 -40.54 -29.09 5.98
C ILE A 177 -41.81 -28.22 5.93
N ASP A 178 -42.56 -28.25 4.82
CA ASP A 178 -43.97 -28.68 4.85
C ASP A 178 -44.57 -28.77 3.44
N ILE A 179 -45.50 -29.70 3.30
CA ILE A 179 -45.87 -30.41 2.07
C ILE A 179 -47.21 -29.90 1.52
N THR A 180 -47.33 -29.85 0.17
CA THR A 180 -48.55 -29.98 -0.67
C THR A 180 -49.67 -28.92 -0.60
N ALA A 181 -50.00 -28.30 -1.75
CA ALA A 181 -51.02 -28.77 -2.71
C ALA A 181 -51.52 -27.64 -3.64
N LYS A 182 -51.82 -28.01 -4.89
CA LYS A 182 -52.90 -27.50 -5.78
C LYS A 182 -52.51 -26.59 -6.98
N ASP A 183 -52.21 -27.27 -8.08
CA ASP A 183 -52.72 -27.17 -9.47
C ASP A 183 -53.01 -25.83 -10.19
N CYS A 184 -52.45 -25.80 -11.43
CA CYS A 184 -52.94 -25.27 -12.73
C CYS A 184 -53.19 -23.74 -12.85
N SER A 185 -52.73 -23.01 -13.88
CA SER A 185 -52.73 -23.27 -15.32
C SER A 185 -51.71 -22.39 -16.09
N ALA A 186 -51.48 -22.74 -17.35
CA ALA A 186 -50.58 -22.15 -18.35
C ALA A 186 -50.76 -20.64 -18.64
N ASP A 187 -49.69 -19.96 -19.08
CA ASP A 187 -49.58 -19.52 -20.49
C ASP A 187 -48.19 -18.96 -20.85
N GLU A 188 -47.96 -18.91 -22.15
CA GLU A 188 -46.71 -18.90 -22.89
C GLU A 188 -45.90 -17.59 -22.88
N ASN A 189 -44.64 -17.77 -23.32
CA ASN A 189 -43.92 -16.95 -24.29
C ASN A 189 -42.92 -15.90 -23.76
N SER A 190 -41.62 -16.19 -23.90
CA SER A 190 -40.72 -15.50 -24.86
C SER A 190 -39.25 -15.76 -24.49
N LYS A 191 -38.45 -16.14 -25.51
CA LYS A 191 -37.02 -16.44 -25.45
C LYS A 191 -36.14 -15.16 -25.50
N PRO A 192 -34.82 -15.27 -25.26
CA PRO A 192 -33.97 -14.23 -24.68
C PRO A 192 -33.23 -13.38 -25.71
N SER A 193 -32.72 -12.22 -25.29
CA SER A 193 -31.72 -11.46 -26.04
C SER A 193 -30.44 -11.26 -25.23
N ASN A 194 -29.36 -11.73 -25.87
CA ASN A 194 -27.95 -11.69 -25.53
C ASN A 194 -27.34 -10.28 -25.48
N THR A 195 -26.19 -10.20 -24.77
CA THR A 195 -24.95 -9.41 -25.05
C THR A 195 -25.07 -7.87 -25.14
N GLU A 196 -24.14 -7.04 -24.68
CA GLU A 196 -22.68 -7.16 -24.74
C GLU A 196 -22.01 -6.07 -23.87
N SER A 197 -20.80 -6.38 -23.41
CA SER A 197 -19.79 -5.45 -22.89
C SER A 197 -19.40 -4.41 -23.95
N ILE A 198 -18.92 -3.23 -23.56
CA ILE A 198 -17.82 -2.51 -24.24
C ILE A 198 -17.27 -1.44 -23.28
N TRP A 199 -15.97 -1.57 -22.99
CA TRP A 199 -15.11 -0.50 -22.49
C TRP A 199 -14.75 0.43 -23.65
N GLY A 200 -14.79 1.73 -23.40
CA GLY A 200 -14.23 2.79 -24.23
C GLY A 200 -13.69 3.90 -23.34
#